data_AF-A0A380JCW0-F1
#
_entry.id   AF-A0A380JCW0-F1
#
_cell.length_a   1.000
_cell.length_b   1.000
_cell.length_c   1.000
_cell.angle_alpha   90.00
_cell.angle_beta   90.00
_cell.angle_gamma   90.00
#
_symmetry.space_group_name_H-M   'P 1'
#
loop_
_entity.id
_entity.type
_entity.pdbx_description
1 polymer ?
#
loop_
_entity_poly.entity_id
_entity_poly.type
_entity_poly.pdbx_seq_one_letter_code
_entity_poly.pdbx_strand_id
1 'polypeptide(L)'
;MKKLSPKELEWVRLFEEINHRPPTTKEMRVAFAKRRKALRKKRGGLSNLSKILITAVIFFLMVALTVLIFQLRESKKELAQSRKVVETKKKQASSSTTSSSSSSSISKKDWEKSSGSSEVYNQERKSKYWNSNKATSLANYMAAWGEKMSQPDYKEISIDLPVYWKGGSELSRDEIIVAGYEYWYGDDNVHRYIFVINSSGQGKVLYSHDSSGSKYTVTETDNRALKEEFDKIVSGEPYPNY
;
A
#
# COMPACT_ATOMS: atom_id res chain seq x y z
N MET A 1 -4.53 -36.44 -7.46
CA MET A 1 -3.48 -35.44 -7.15
C MET A 1 -4.17 -34.10 -6.87
N LYS A 2 -3.82 -33.38 -5.79
CA LYS A 2 -4.39 -32.05 -5.53
C LYS A 2 -3.90 -31.09 -6.62
N LYS A 3 -4.82 -30.44 -7.34
CA LYS A 3 -4.45 -29.43 -8.33
C LYS A 3 -3.83 -28.23 -7.61
N LEU A 4 -2.61 -27.86 -8.03
CA LEU A 4 -1.93 -26.66 -7.56
C LEU A 4 -2.68 -25.42 -8.07
N SER A 5 -2.80 -24.40 -7.21
CA SER A 5 -3.35 -23.10 -7.62
C SER A 5 -2.37 -22.37 -8.57
N PRO A 6 -2.84 -21.42 -9.39
CA PRO A 6 -1.98 -20.67 -10.32
C PRO A 6 -0.75 -20.05 -9.65
N LYS A 7 -0.93 -19.56 -8.43
CA LYS A 7 0.17 -18.95 -7.67
C LYS A 7 1.08 -19.96 -6.97
N GLU A 8 0.67 -21.22 -6.82
CA GLU A 8 1.54 -22.31 -6.38
C GLU A 8 2.37 -22.84 -7.56
N LEU A 9 1.80 -22.82 -8.77
CA LEU A 9 2.50 -23.11 -10.03
C LEU A 9 3.61 -22.09 -10.32
N GLU A 10 3.33 -20.80 -10.17
CA GLU A 10 4.38 -19.77 -10.31
C GLU A 10 5.53 -19.98 -9.34
N TRP A 11 5.23 -20.33 -8.09
CA TRP A 11 6.28 -20.60 -7.11
C TRP A 11 7.12 -21.82 -7.49
N VAL A 12 6.51 -22.89 -8.01
CA VAL A 12 7.24 -24.07 -8.51
C VAL A 12 8.14 -23.69 -9.69
N ARG A 13 7.63 -22.90 -10.64
CA ARG A 13 8.39 -22.43 -11.80
C ARG A 13 9.61 -21.59 -11.40
N LEU A 14 9.43 -20.63 -10.51
CA LEU A 14 10.52 -19.80 -9.98
C LEU A 14 11.52 -20.63 -9.17
N PHE A 15 11.05 -21.61 -8.42
CA PHE A 15 11.91 -22.52 -7.68
C PHE A 15 12.80 -23.34 -8.61
N GLU A 16 12.23 -23.87 -9.70
CA GLU A 16 12.95 -24.65 -10.72
C GLU A 16 13.95 -23.79 -11.49
N GLU A 17 13.59 -22.55 -11.83
CA GLU A 17 14.47 -21.59 -12.50
C GLU A 17 15.69 -21.25 -11.65
N ILE A 18 15.52 -21.09 -10.34
CA ILE A 18 16.59 -20.70 -9.41
C ILE A 18 17.48 -21.88 -9.03
N ASN A 19 16.89 -23.05 -8.78
CA ASN A 19 17.62 -24.19 -8.21
C ASN A 19 18.01 -25.24 -9.26
N HIS A 20 17.61 -25.03 -10.52
CA HIS A 20 17.79 -25.96 -11.64
C HIS A 20 17.32 -27.40 -11.32
N ARG A 21 16.37 -27.53 -10.39
CA ARG A 21 15.77 -28.81 -9.98
C ARG A 21 14.33 -28.62 -9.51
N PRO A 22 13.47 -29.65 -9.63
CA PRO A 22 12.12 -29.61 -9.06
C PRO A 22 12.16 -29.51 -7.52
N PRO A 23 11.18 -28.81 -6.92
CA PRO A 23 11.06 -28.73 -5.47
C PRO A 23 10.68 -30.07 -4.87
N THR A 24 11.27 -30.39 -3.72
CA THR A 24 10.91 -31.60 -2.96
C THR A 24 9.56 -31.43 -2.26
N THR A 25 8.94 -32.55 -1.91
CA THR A 25 7.66 -32.57 -1.17
C THR A 25 7.72 -31.81 0.15
N LYS A 26 8.89 -31.78 0.81
CA LYS A 26 9.09 -31.02 2.06
C LYS A 26 9.10 -29.51 1.79
N GLU A 27 9.83 -29.05 0.78
CA GLU A 27 9.92 -27.64 0.39
C GLU A 27 8.55 -27.08 -0.03
N MET A 28 7.80 -27.83 -0.84
CA MET A 28 6.43 -27.46 -1.23
C MET A 28 5.50 -27.34 -0.01
N ARG A 29 5.57 -28.29 0.93
CA ARG A 29 4.72 -28.26 2.14
C ARG A 29 5.02 -27.04 3.00
N VAL A 30 6.29 -26.68 3.17
CA VAL A 30 6.69 -25.50 3.96
C VAL A 30 6.22 -24.22 3.27
N ALA A 31 6.49 -24.07 1.97
CA ALA A 31 6.09 -22.90 1.19
C ALA A 31 4.57 -22.68 1.20
N PHE A 32 3.79 -23.75 1.00
CA PHE A 32 2.34 -23.65 0.93
C PHE A 32 1.69 -23.57 2.31
N ALA A 33 2.30 -24.14 3.37
CA ALA A 33 1.81 -23.98 4.74
C ALA A 33 1.94 -22.54 5.24
N LYS A 34 3.08 -21.87 4.97
CA LYS A 34 3.30 -20.46 5.31
C LYS A 34 2.24 -19.58 4.65
N ARG A 35 1.95 -19.83 3.37
CA ARG A 35 0.92 -19.12 2.61
C ARG A 35 -0.50 -19.35 3.13
N ARG A 36 -0.85 -20.59 3.48
CA ARG A 36 -2.17 -20.90 4.07
C ARG A 36 -2.37 -20.24 5.42
N LYS A 37 -1.33 -20.13 6.25
CA LYS A 37 -1.37 -19.38 7.51
C LYS A 37 -1.57 -17.88 7.28
N ALA A 38 -0.88 -17.29 6.28
CA ALA A 38 -1.07 -15.89 5.90
C ALA A 38 -2.50 -15.58 5.42
N LEU A 39 -3.09 -16.48 4.62
CA LEU A 39 -4.49 -16.36 4.17
C LEU A 39 -5.49 -16.51 5.33
N ARG A 40 -5.21 -17.37 6.32
CA ARG A 40 -6.02 -17.47 7.56
C ARG A 40 -5.91 -16.20 8.41
N LYS A 41 -4.74 -15.59 8.53
CA LYS A 41 -4.54 -14.31 9.24
C LYS A 41 -5.29 -13.15 8.57
N LYS A 42 -5.38 -13.15 7.23
CA LYS A 42 -6.15 -12.15 6.47
C LYS A 42 -7.69 -12.30 6.62
N ARG A 43 -8.17 -13.49 7.03
CA ARG A 43 -9.61 -13.80 7.19
C ARG A 43 -10.09 -13.78 8.64
N GLY A 44 -9.18 -13.84 9.61
CA GLY A 44 -9.52 -13.79 11.03
C GLY A 44 -9.03 -12.48 11.65
N GLY A 45 -9.93 -11.51 11.85
CA GLY A 45 -9.56 -10.34 12.66
C GLY A 45 -10.44 -9.09 12.54
N LEU A 46 -11.77 -9.22 12.51
CA LEU A 46 -12.60 -8.13 13.04
C LEU A 46 -12.80 -8.44 14.53
N SER A 47 -12.25 -7.59 15.39
CA SER A 47 -12.42 -7.73 16.84
C SER A 47 -13.92 -7.77 17.18
N ASN A 48 -14.32 -8.46 18.25
CA ASN A 48 -15.74 -8.51 18.64
C ASN A 48 -16.32 -7.10 18.86
N LEU A 49 -15.49 -6.17 19.32
CA LEU A 49 -15.82 -4.75 19.45
C LEU A 49 -16.08 -4.09 18.10
N SER A 50 -15.21 -4.31 17.10
CA SER A 50 -15.37 -3.78 15.75
C SER A 50 -16.63 -4.31 15.08
N LYS A 51 -16.98 -5.59 15.32
CA LYS A 51 -18.24 -6.14 14.83
C LYS A 51 -19.44 -5.43 15.45
N ILE A 52 -19.47 -5.29 16.77
CA ILE A 52 -20.54 -4.59 17.51
C ILE A 52 -20.67 -3.13 17.03
N LEU A 53 -19.55 -2.44 16.84
CA LEU A 53 -19.55 -1.06 16.34
C LEU A 53 -20.14 -0.97 14.92
N ILE A 54 -19.74 -1.88 14.02
CA ILE A 54 -20.29 -1.93 12.66
C ILE A 54 -21.79 -2.23 12.70
N THR A 55 -22.25 -3.18 13.51
CA THR A 55 -23.70 -3.46 13.64
C THR A 55 -24.46 -2.25 14.19
N ALA A 56 -23.91 -1.56 15.19
CA ALA A 56 -24.54 -0.36 15.75
C ALA A 56 -24.64 0.76 14.71
N VAL A 57 -23.57 1.01 13.94
CA VAL A 57 -23.58 2.02 12.87
C VAL A 57 -24.60 1.69 11.77
N ILE A 58 -24.67 0.41 11.35
CA ILE A 58 -25.68 -0.03 10.38
C ILE A 58 -27.09 0.17 10.93
N PHE A 59 -27.34 -0.13 12.21
CA PHE A 59 -28.65 0.06 12.83
C PHE A 59 -29.04 1.54 12.90
N PHE A 60 -28.13 2.43 13.30
CA PHE A 60 -28.37 3.88 13.30
C PHE A 60 -28.66 4.41 11.88
N LEU A 61 -27.92 3.96 10.88
CA LEU A 61 -28.17 4.33 9.48
C LEU A 61 -29.55 3.86 9.00
N MET A 62 -29.98 2.64 9.36
CA MET A 62 -31.29 2.12 9.00
C MET A 62 -32.43 2.91 9.67
N VAL A 63 -32.29 3.29 10.94
CA VAL A 63 -33.28 4.11 11.65
C VAL A 63 -33.33 5.54 11.08
N ALA A 64 -32.18 6.14 10.74
CA ALA A 64 -32.17 7.44 10.08
C ALA A 64 -32.85 7.38 8.70
N LEU A 65 -32.63 6.30 7.94
CA LEU A 65 -33.27 6.09 6.64
C LEU A 65 -34.79 5.95 6.78
N THR A 66 -35.28 5.22 7.79
CA THR A 66 -36.74 5.06 8.02
C THR A 66 -37.40 6.37 8.43
N VAL A 67 -36.75 7.18 9.27
CA VAL A 67 -37.24 8.53 9.62
C VAL A 67 -37.25 9.45 8.40
N LEU A 68 -36.21 9.42 7.55
CA LEU A 68 -36.17 10.20 6.33
C LEU A 68 -37.27 9.81 5.34
N ILE A 69 -37.53 8.50 5.16
CA ILE A 69 -38.62 7.99 4.33
C ILE A 69 -39.98 8.41 4.90
N PHE A 70 -40.15 8.44 6.22
CA PHE A 70 -41.37 8.91 6.87
C PHE A 70 -41.60 10.41 6.63
N GLN A 71 -40.58 11.26 6.81
CA GLN A 71 -40.67 12.69 6.50
C GLN A 71 -40.98 12.96 5.01
N LEU A 72 -40.42 12.15 4.10
CA LEU A 72 -40.71 12.20 2.67
C LEU A 72 -42.14 11.75 2.34
N ARG A 73 -42.77 10.91 3.17
CA ARG A 73 -44.15 10.46 2.99
C ARG A 73 -45.16 11.52 3.43
N GLU A 74 -44.86 12.24 4.50
CA GLU A 74 -45.67 13.36 5.01
C GLU A 74 -45.64 14.54 4.03
N SER A 75 -44.47 14.88 3.50
CA SER A 75 -44.33 15.90 2.45
C SER A 75 -45.01 15.50 1.12
N LYS A 76 -45.11 14.20 0.79
CA LYS A 76 -45.91 13.73 -0.35
C LYS A 76 -47.42 13.84 -0.12
N LYS A 77 -47.92 13.73 1.11
CA LYS A 77 -49.35 13.94 1.44
C LYS A 77 -49.73 15.42 1.30
N GLU A 78 -48.84 16.33 1.71
CA GLU A 78 -48.98 17.79 1.52
C GLU A 78 -48.92 18.19 0.03
N LEU A 79 -48.04 17.57 -0.77
CA LEU A 79 -47.97 17.80 -2.21
C LEU A 79 -49.21 17.26 -2.96
N ALA A 80 -49.81 16.16 -2.48
CA ALA A 80 -51.03 15.58 -3.07
C ALA A 80 -52.30 16.40 -2.78
N GLN A 81 -52.33 17.18 -1.69
CA GLN A 81 -53.43 18.12 -1.40
C GLN A 81 -53.25 19.47 -2.11
N SER A 82 -52.02 19.97 -2.27
CA SER A 82 -51.75 21.19 -3.05
C SER A 82 -51.95 21.01 -4.56
N ARG A 83 -51.92 19.77 -5.08
CA ARG A 83 -52.21 19.47 -6.51
C ARG A 83 -53.70 19.37 -6.86
N LYS A 84 -54.62 19.46 -5.88
CA LYS A 84 -56.08 19.46 -6.13
C LYS A 84 -56.72 20.85 -6.20
N VAL A 85 -55.96 21.93 -5.96
CA VAL A 85 -56.50 23.31 -5.97
C VAL A 85 -56.05 24.13 -7.19
N VAL A 86 -55.08 23.64 -7.98
CA VAL A 86 -54.58 24.34 -9.18
C VAL A 86 -55.08 23.67 -10.46
N GLU A 87 -56.40 23.52 -10.58
CA GLU A 87 -57.06 23.15 -11.85
C GLU A 87 -58.27 24.06 -12.10
N THR A 88 -58.07 25.39 -12.00
CA THR A 88 -58.93 26.39 -12.65
C THR A 88 -58.18 27.72 -12.80
N LYS A 89 -57.36 27.86 -13.85
CA LYS A 89 -57.43 29.00 -14.79
C LYS A 89 -56.30 28.96 -15.83
N LYS A 90 -56.78 29.00 -17.07
CA LYS A 90 -56.14 29.17 -18.37
C LYS A 90 -55.23 30.40 -18.49
N LYS A 91 -54.26 30.23 -19.43
CA LYS A 91 -53.73 31.19 -20.45
C LYS A 91 -52.89 32.35 -19.89
N GLN A 92 -51.65 32.54 -20.34
CA GLN A 92 -51.27 33.10 -21.65
C GLN A 92 -49.74 33.08 -21.83
N ALA A 93 -49.29 33.00 -23.09
CA ALA A 93 -48.09 33.57 -23.76
C ALA A 93 -46.89 34.04 -22.89
N SER A 94 -45.60 33.96 -23.26
CA SER A 94 -44.87 33.67 -24.51
C SER A 94 -43.37 33.92 -24.23
N SER A 95 -42.48 33.27 -25.00
CA SER A 95 -41.05 33.63 -25.29
C SER A 95 -40.09 33.70 -24.08
N SER A 96 -38.83 33.25 -24.11
CA SER A 96 -37.79 33.36 -25.16
C SER A 96 -36.60 32.41 -24.90
N THR A 97 -36.17 31.72 -25.97
CA THR A 97 -34.80 31.69 -26.51
C THR A 97 -33.62 31.19 -25.64
N THR A 98 -33.26 29.92 -25.89
CA THR A 98 -31.93 29.33 -26.18
C THR A 98 -30.64 29.96 -25.63
N SER A 99 -29.83 29.12 -24.97
CA SER A 99 -28.39 29.01 -25.27
C SER A 99 -27.86 27.65 -24.79
N SER A 100 -27.55 26.80 -25.76
CA SER A 100 -26.82 25.54 -25.66
C SER A 100 -25.31 25.75 -25.83
N SER A 101 -24.56 24.67 -25.61
CA SER A 101 -23.17 24.39 -26.03
C SER A 101 -22.07 24.88 -25.05
N SER A 102 -20.97 24.16 -24.83
CA SER A 102 -20.54 22.83 -25.27
C SER A 102 -19.28 22.44 -24.51
N SER A 103 -19.20 21.15 -24.22
CA SER A 103 -18.01 20.38 -23.85
C SER A 103 -16.80 20.64 -24.75
N SER A 104 -15.62 20.82 -24.15
CA SER A 104 -14.34 20.71 -24.85
C SER A 104 -13.40 19.76 -24.11
N SER A 105 -13.34 18.54 -24.62
CA SER A 105 -12.29 17.54 -24.46
C SER A 105 -10.92 18.11 -24.86
N ILE A 106 -9.94 18.01 -23.98
CA ILE A 106 -8.53 18.28 -24.30
C ILE A 106 -7.77 16.97 -24.33
N SER A 107 -7.15 16.78 -25.48
CA SER A 107 -6.56 15.57 -26.03
C SER A 107 -5.35 15.04 -25.25
N LYS A 108 -5.28 13.71 -25.22
CA LYS A 108 -4.10 12.91 -24.91
C LYS A 108 -2.91 13.41 -25.73
N LYS A 109 -1.79 13.65 -25.07
CA LYS A 109 -0.50 13.87 -25.70
C LYS A 109 0.39 12.70 -25.34
N ASP A 110 0.77 11.97 -26.37
CA ASP A 110 1.63 10.80 -26.34
C ASP A 110 3.00 11.18 -25.78
N TRP A 111 3.44 10.47 -24.73
CA TRP A 111 4.83 10.44 -24.31
C TRP A 111 5.35 9.02 -24.58
N GLU A 112 6.03 8.85 -25.71
CA GLU A 112 6.75 7.61 -25.99
C GLU A 112 8.12 7.64 -25.29
N LYS A 113 8.25 6.73 -24.31
CA LYS A 113 9.29 5.71 -24.25
C LYS A 113 10.76 6.16 -24.22
N SER A 114 11.29 6.31 -23.00
CA SER A 114 12.71 6.06 -22.68
C SER A 114 12.89 5.43 -21.28
N SER A 115 11.95 4.63 -20.79
CA SER A 115 12.02 3.98 -19.46
C SER A 115 12.74 2.62 -19.45
N GLY A 116 12.98 2.00 -20.62
CA GLY A 116 13.46 0.62 -20.70
C GLY A 116 14.91 0.37 -20.25
N SER A 117 15.77 1.40 -20.20
CA SER A 117 17.19 1.22 -19.86
C SER A 117 17.47 1.38 -18.36
N SER A 118 16.72 2.23 -17.65
CA SER A 118 17.05 2.58 -16.27
C SER A 118 16.48 1.60 -15.25
N GLU A 119 15.31 1.00 -15.54
CA GLU A 119 14.70 -0.02 -14.68
C GLU A 119 15.47 -1.34 -14.73
N VAL A 120 15.84 -1.80 -15.94
CA VAL A 120 16.65 -3.01 -16.13
C VAL A 120 18.02 -2.84 -15.46
N TYR A 121 18.67 -1.69 -15.65
CA TYR A 121 19.95 -1.37 -15.00
C TYR A 121 19.85 -1.38 -13.47
N ASN A 122 18.82 -0.77 -12.89
CA ASN A 122 18.63 -0.78 -11.43
C ASN A 122 18.28 -2.17 -10.89
N GLN A 123 17.53 -2.97 -11.64
CA GLN A 123 17.16 -4.32 -11.23
C GLN A 123 18.36 -5.28 -11.27
N GLU A 124 19.22 -5.16 -12.29
CA GLU A 124 20.47 -5.91 -12.38
C GLU A 124 21.42 -5.55 -11.22
N ARG A 125 21.65 -4.26 -10.96
CA ARG A 125 22.48 -3.85 -9.82
C ARG A 125 21.87 -4.24 -8.48
N LYS A 126 20.55 -4.16 -8.32
CA LYS A 126 19.86 -4.61 -7.11
C LYS A 126 20.11 -6.10 -6.88
N SER A 127 20.01 -6.93 -7.92
CA SER A 127 20.22 -8.38 -7.81
C SER A 127 21.64 -8.76 -7.40
N LYS A 128 22.64 -7.92 -7.71
CA LYS A 128 24.04 -8.11 -7.29
C LYS A 128 24.21 -8.06 -5.77
N TYR A 129 23.54 -7.13 -5.09
CA TYR A 129 23.72 -6.89 -3.66
C TYR A 129 22.55 -7.39 -2.80
N TRP A 130 21.39 -7.60 -3.40
CA TRP A 130 20.13 -7.87 -2.71
C TRP A 130 19.44 -9.12 -3.23
N ASN A 131 19.01 -10.00 -2.32
CA ASN A 131 18.30 -11.24 -2.65
C ASN A 131 17.22 -11.57 -1.61
N SER A 132 16.44 -12.61 -1.86
CA SER A 132 15.32 -12.99 -0.98
C SER A 132 15.74 -13.38 0.44
N ASN A 133 16.94 -13.92 0.64
CA ASN A 133 17.42 -14.28 1.98
C ASN A 133 17.73 -13.00 2.78
N LYS A 134 18.42 -12.05 2.17
CA LYS A 134 18.70 -10.72 2.77
C LYS A 134 17.42 -9.97 3.08
N ALA A 135 16.45 -9.97 2.17
CA ALA A 135 15.13 -9.37 2.39
C ALA A 135 14.39 -10.05 3.57
N THR A 136 14.49 -11.38 3.69
CA THR A 136 13.89 -12.11 4.81
C THR A 136 14.57 -11.79 6.14
N SER A 137 15.90 -11.72 6.16
CA SER A 137 16.67 -11.30 7.34
C SER A 137 16.27 -9.90 7.80
N LEU A 138 16.20 -8.94 6.87
CA LEU A 138 15.78 -7.57 7.17
C LEU A 138 14.34 -7.54 7.71
N ALA A 139 13.42 -8.26 7.08
CA ALA A 139 12.02 -8.30 7.54
C ALA A 139 11.88 -8.88 8.95
N ASN A 140 12.61 -9.96 9.26
CA ASN A 140 12.62 -10.55 10.60
C ASN A 140 13.22 -9.58 11.63
N TYR A 141 14.32 -8.91 11.26
CA TYR A 141 14.94 -7.92 12.12
C TYR A 141 14.01 -6.74 12.39
N MET A 142 13.39 -6.15 11.35
CA MET A 142 12.46 -5.02 11.52
C MET A 142 11.28 -5.36 12.42
N ALA A 143 10.76 -6.59 12.33
CA ALA A 143 9.74 -7.07 13.24
C ALA A 143 10.24 -7.13 14.70
N ALA A 144 11.38 -7.79 14.94
CA ALA A 144 11.93 -7.92 16.29
C ALA A 144 12.39 -6.58 16.90
N TRP A 145 13.00 -5.72 16.08
CA TRP A 145 13.44 -4.38 16.45
C TRP A 145 12.25 -3.48 16.79
N GLY A 146 11.17 -3.53 16.00
CA GLY A 146 9.92 -2.83 16.30
C GLY A 146 9.34 -3.21 17.67
N GLU A 147 9.22 -4.51 17.95
CA GLU A 147 8.77 -5.00 19.27
C GLU A 147 9.68 -4.50 20.40
N LYS A 148 11.00 -4.59 20.22
CA LYS A 148 11.99 -4.13 21.21
C LYS A 148 11.87 -2.64 21.51
N MET A 149 11.53 -1.83 20.51
CA MET A 149 11.40 -0.37 20.63
C MET A 149 10.00 0.08 21.06
N SER A 150 9.08 -0.84 21.39
CA SER A 150 7.67 -0.52 21.61
C SER A 150 7.02 0.20 20.43
N GLN A 151 7.48 -0.14 19.22
CA GLN A 151 6.95 0.29 17.92
C GLN A 151 6.58 -0.96 17.12
N PRO A 152 5.62 -1.77 17.62
CA PRO A 152 5.30 -3.03 16.99
C PRO A 152 4.71 -2.81 15.59
N ASP A 153 4.82 -3.81 14.73
CA ASP A 153 4.09 -3.86 13.45
C ASP A 153 4.58 -2.90 12.34
N TYR A 154 5.91 -2.64 12.26
CA TYR A 154 6.53 -2.05 11.06
C TYR A 154 6.06 -2.78 9.78
N LYS A 155 5.49 -2.03 8.83
CA LYS A 155 4.99 -2.52 7.54
C LYS A 155 5.99 -2.28 6.44
N GLU A 156 6.30 -3.33 5.68
CA GLU A 156 7.05 -3.17 4.44
C GLU A 156 6.21 -2.39 3.41
N ILE A 157 6.82 -1.43 2.75
CA ILE A 157 6.21 -0.57 1.73
C ILE A 157 7.07 -0.54 0.48
N SER A 158 6.44 -0.26 -0.66
CA SER A 158 7.15 0.11 -1.88
C SER A 158 7.46 1.60 -1.83
N ILE A 159 8.70 1.97 -2.19
CA ILE A 159 9.14 3.36 -2.24
C ILE A 159 8.91 3.87 -3.66
N ASP A 160 7.66 4.25 -3.94
CA ASP A 160 7.20 4.61 -5.29
C ASP A 160 7.23 6.13 -5.54
N LEU A 161 7.52 6.91 -4.50
CA LEU A 161 7.69 8.36 -4.61
C LEU A 161 9.18 8.73 -4.69
N PRO A 162 9.52 9.85 -5.37
CA PRO A 162 10.87 10.39 -5.35
C PRO A 162 11.40 10.63 -3.93
N VAL A 163 12.67 10.31 -3.70
CA VAL A 163 13.35 10.48 -2.41
C VAL A 163 14.30 11.67 -2.50
N TYR A 164 14.16 12.64 -1.61
CA TYR A 164 14.98 13.84 -1.52
C TYR A 164 15.63 13.96 -0.15
N TRP A 165 16.90 14.31 -0.13
CA TRP A 165 17.56 14.74 1.10
C TRP A 165 16.87 15.98 1.67
N LYS A 166 16.92 16.15 2.99
CA LYS A 166 16.40 17.36 3.66
C LYS A 166 16.98 18.66 3.10
N GLY A 167 18.19 18.62 2.53
CA GLY A 167 18.83 19.76 1.84
C GLY A 167 18.28 20.05 0.43
N GLY A 168 17.33 19.26 -0.09
CA GLY A 168 16.65 19.48 -1.37
C GLY A 168 17.23 18.71 -2.56
N SER A 169 18.40 18.09 -2.43
CA SER A 169 18.98 17.22 -3.46
C SER A 169 18.23 15.89 -3.55
N GLU A 170 18.01 15.38 -4.76
CA GLU A 170 17.43 14.05 -4.97
C GLU A 170 18.42 12.94 -4.56
N LEU A 171 17.92 11.79 -4.13
CA LEU A 171 18.72 10.60 -3.87
C LEU A 171 19.49 10.21 -5.14
N SER A 172 20.75 9.82 -5.01
CA SER A 172 21.57 9.53 -6.19
C SER A 172 21.00 8.34 -6.98
N ARG A 173 21.12 8.36 -8.31
CA ARG A 173 20.78 7.19 -9.13
C ARG A 173 21.70 6.00 -8.85
N ASP A 174 22.85 6.22 -8.22
CA ASP A 174 23.77 5.17 -7.79
C ASP A 174 23.43 4.54 -6.45
N GLU A 175 22.39 5.07 -5.78
CA GLU A 175 21.84 4.56 -4.55
C GLU A 175 20.60 3.71 -4.85
N ILE A 176 20.70 2.42 -4.56
CA ILE A 176 19.68 1.42 -4.86
C ILE A 176 18.79 1.23 -3.64
N ILE A 177 17.53 1.62 -3.75
CA ILE A 177 16.53 1.35 -2.70
C ILE A 177 16.18 -0.15 -2.73
N VAL A 178 16.47 -0.82 -1.63
CA VAL A 178 16.24 -2.27 -1.52
C VAL A 178 14.96 -2.62 -0.78
N ALA A 179 14.58 -1.82 0.23
CA ALA A 179 13.37 -1.99 1.01
C ALA A 179 12.95 -0.68 1.69
N GLY A 180 11.67 -0.56 2.04
CA GLY A 180 11.13 0.50 2.87
C GLY A 180 10.23 -0.08 3.95
N TYR A 181 10.28 0.48 5.15
CA TYR A 181 9.41 0.08 6.26
C TYR A 181 8.82 1.31 6.94
N GLU A 182 7.55 1.25 7.32
CA GLU A 182 6.90 2.32 8.07
C GLU A 182 6.14 1.82 9.30
N TYR A 183 6.13 2.64 10.34
CA TYR A 183 5.33 2.45 11.54
C TYR A 183 4.55 3.73 11.79
N TRP A 184 3.22 3.63 11.73
CA TRP A 184 2.32 4.74 12.01
C TRP A 184 1.95 4.77 13.49
N TYR A 185 1.94 5.97 14.07
CA TYR A 185 1.53 6.17 15.45
C TYR A 185 0.73 7.47 15.61
N GLY A 186 -0.32 7.41 16.43
CA GLY A 186 -1.34 8.47 16.41
C GLY A 186 -1.98 8.59 15.02
N ASP A 187 -2.54 9.76 14.74
CA ASP A 187 -3.33 9.97 13.52
C ASP A 187 -2.45 10.33 12.31
N ASP A 188 -1.38 11.10 12.51
CA ASP A 188 -0.60 11.71 11.40
C ASP A 188 0.92 11.56 11.54
N ASN A 189 1.41 10.67 12.41
CA ASN A 189 2.86 10.46 12.57
C ASN A 189 3.30 9.12 12.02
N VAL A 190 4.47 9.12 11.39
CA VAL A 190 5.08 7.92 10.83
C VAL A 190 6.57 7.92 11.11
N HIS A 191 7.09 6.75 11.49
CA HIS A 191 8.51 6.42 11.40
C HIS A 191 8.72 5.62 10.13
N ARG A 192 9.43 6.19 9.14
CA ARG A 192 9.76 5.48 7.90
C ARG A 192 11.25 5.29 7.76
N TYR A 193 11.68 4.06 7.57
CA TYR A 193 13.07 3.71 7.24
C TYR A 193 13.18 3.21 5.81
N ILE A 194 14.13 3.76 5.06
CA ILE A 194 14.42 3.38 3.68
C ILE A 194 15.84 2.83 3.62
N PHE A 195 15.96 1.59 3.16
CA PHE A 195 17.22 0.85 3.11
C PHE A 195 17.82 0.94 1.72
N VAL A 196 19.07 1.39 1.66
CA VAL A 196 19.73 1.80 0.42
C VAL A 196 21.11 1.17 0.33
N ILE A 197 21.48 0.66 -0.83
CA ILE A 197 22.84 0.16 -1.11
C ILE A 197 23.47 1.07 -2.16
N ASN A 198 24.66 1.60 -1.90
CA ASN A 198 25.38 2.42 -2.87
C ASN A 198 26.09 1.55 -3.93
N SER A 199 26.74 2.19 -4.90
CA SER A 199 27.47 1.50 -5.98
C SER A 199 28.68 0.66 -5.50
N SER A 200 29.23 0.93 -4.31
CA SER A 200 30.30 0.12 -3.71
C SER A 200 29.79 -1.10 -2.95
N GLY A 201 28.46 -1.21 -2.75
CA GLY A 201 27.85 -2.30 -1.99
C GLY A 201 27.79 -2.03 -0.48
N GLN A 202 28.00 -0.79 -0.03
CA GLN A 202 27.78 -0.40 1.37
C GLN A 202 26.30 -0.07 1.61
N GLY A 203 25.81 -0.49 2.78
CA GLY A 203 24.47 -0.18 3.24
C GLY A 203 24.37 1.23 3.80
N LYS A 204 23.20 1.84 3.64
CA LYS A 204 22.79 3.07 4.29
C LYS A 204 21.32 2.97 4.68
N VAL A 205 20.96 3.52 5.83
CA VAL A 205 19.58 3.57 6.30
C VAL A 205 19.14 5.02 6.41
N LEU A 206 18.11 5.37 5.64
CA LEU A 206 17.51 6.68 5.61
C LEU A 206 16.27 6.69 6.49
N TYR A 207 15.94 7.86 7.03
CA TYR A 207 14.79 8.07 7.89
C TYR A 207 13.93 9.22 7.36
N SER A 208 12.61 9.05 7.41
CA SER A 208 11.62 10.08 7.07
C SER A 208 10.48 10.05 8.08
N HIS A 209 9.95 11.23 8.40
CA HIS A 209 8.74 11.41 9.20
C HIS A 209 7.58 11.97 8.35
N ASP A 210 7.70 11.96 7.02
CA ASP A 210 6.70 12.56 6.13
C ASP A 210 5.45 11.68 6.10
N SER A 211 4.35 12.17 6.66
CA SER A 211 3.05 11.49 6.69
C SER A 211 2.19 11.76 5.47
N SER A 212 2.54 12.73 4.63
CA SER A 212 1.86 12.98 3.36
C SER A 212 2.79 13.68 2.37
N GLY A 213 2.46 13.59 1.09
CA GLY A 213 3.14 14.35 0.04
C GLY A 213 3.35 13.56 -1.25
N SER A 214 3.95 14.25 -2.22
CA SER A 214 4.35 13.68 -3.51
C SER A 214 5.80 13.17 -3.54
N LYS A 215 6.50 13.20 -2.40
CA LYS A 215 7.92 12.82 -2.24
C LYS A 215 8.21 12.39 -0.81
N TYR A 216 9.32 11.69 -0.61
CA TYR A 216 9.91 11.43 0.71
C TYR A 216 11.07 12.39 0.96
N THR A 217 11.02 13.16 2.03
CA THR A 217 12.16 13.93 2.53
C THR A 217 12.88 13.10 3.59
N VAL A 218 14.20 12.92 3.42
CA VAL A 218 15.00 12.00 4.24
C VAL A 218 16.24 12.66 4.85
N THR A 219 16.66 12.10 5.98
CA THR A 219 18.03 12.21 6.49
C THR A 219 18.61 10.80 6.65
N GLU A 220 19.92 10.68 6.81
CA GLU A 220 20.47 9.41 7.30
C GLU A 220 20.05 9.20 8.76
N THR A 221 19.79 7.96 9.15
CA THR A 221 19.37 7.66 10.53
C THR A 221 20.55 7.72 11.50
N ASP A 222 20.31 8.25 12.69
CA ASP A 222 21.25 8.14 13.81
C ASP A 222 21.15 6.79 14.53
N ASN A 223 20.13 5.98 14.21
CA ASN A 223 19.93 4.68 14.82
C ASN A 223 21.05 3.70 14.43
N ARG A 224 22.00 3.53 15.35
CA ARG A 224 23.17 2.67 15.15
C ARG A 224 22.81 1.20 14.96
N ALA A 225 21.79 0.70 15.66
CA ALA A 225 21.38 -0.69 15.55
C ALA A 225 20.86 -1.04 14.16
N LEU A 226 20.06 -0.17 13.55
CA LEU A 226 19.57 -0.35 12.17
C LEU A 226 20.72 -0.31 11.15
N LYS A 227 21.69 0.60 11.33
CA LYS A 227 22.87 0.72 10.46
C LYS A 227 23.74 -0.53 10.52
N GLU A 228 24.18 -0.90 11.73
CA GLU A 228 25.04 -2.07 11.96
C GLU A 228 24.39 -3.36 11.45
N GLU A 229 23.09 -3.52 11.69
CA GLU A 229 22.39 -4.72 11.25
C GLU A 229 22.25 -4.78 9.74
N PHE A 230 21.86 -3.67 9.12
CA PHE A 230 21.71 -3.64 7.68
C PHE A 230 23.04 -3.90 6.97
N ASP A 231 24.14 -3.35 7.50
CA ASP A 231 25.48 -3.63 6.96
C ASP A 231 25.84 -5.12 7.03
N LYS A 232 25.51 -5.82 8.14
CA LYS A 232 25.71 -7.29 8.23
C LYS A 232 24.88 -8.06 7.20
N ILE A 233 23.63 -7.66 6.98
CA ILE A 233 22.76 -8.27 5.97
C ILE A 233 23.37 -8.08 4.57
N VAL A 234 23.86 -6.87 4.30
CA VAL A 234 24.45 -6.53 3.01
C VAL A 234 25.78 -7.26 2.78
N SER A 235 26.65 -7.35 3.79
CA SER A 235 27.92 -8.08 3.71
C SER A 235 27.74 -9.60 3.64
N GLY A 236 26.60 -10.12 4.11
CA GLY A 236 26.31 -11.55 4.11
C GLY A 236 26.94 -12.29 5.30
N GLU A 237 27.23 -11.58 6.39
CA GLU A 237 27.68 -12.22 7.62
C GLU A 237 26.58 -13.14 8.19
N PRO A 238 26.93 -14.37 8.60
CA PRO A 238 25.95 -15.31 9.12
C PRO A 238 25.35 -14.78 10.43
N TYR A 239 24.01 -14.76 10.47
CA TYR A 239 23.25 -14.50 11.68
C TYR A 239 23.55 -15.55 12.75
N PRO A 240 23.85 -15.16 14.01
CA PRO A 240 23.75 -16.09 15.12
C PRO A 240 22.29 -16.52 15.24
N ASN A 241 22.05 -17.83 15.22
CA ASN A 241 20.74 -18.40 15.51
C ASN A 241 20.37 -18.02 16.95
N TYR A 242 19.35 -17.18 17.13
CA TYR A 242 18.72 -16.91 18.43
C TYR A 242 17.49 -17.79 18.62
#